data_AF-A0AAW5E5G4-F1
#
_entry.id   AF-A0AAW5E5G4-F1
#
_cell.length_a   1.000
_cell.length_b   1.000
_cell.length_c   1.000
_cell.angle_alpha   90.00
_cell.angle_beta   90.00
_cell.angle_gamma   90.00
#
_symmetry.space_group_name_H-M   'P 1'
#
loop_
_entity.id
_entity.type
_entity.pdbx_description
1 polymer ?
#
loop_
_entity_poly.entity_id
_entity_poly.type
_entity_poly.pdbx_seq_one_letter_code
_entity_poly.pdbx_strand_id
1 'polypeptide(L)'
;MIFIWIANTIAFVYGMMSVIAGIVQFNKKEIPRWSALGFVLAGLILPISALYIVKIPNLIFVIIVCLLVLHILAIINGFYLHGKLNIRHHIFRFTLSMLMILFYIL
;
A
#
# COMPACT_ATOMS: atom_id res chain seq x y z
N MET A 1 9.23 16.68 -11.98
CA MET A 1 8.46 17.42 -10.93
C MET A 1 6.96 17.14 -10.99
N ILE A 2 6.30 17.26 -12.15
CA ILE A 2 4.86 16.91 -12.30
C ILE A 2 4.58 15.44 -11.90
N PHE A 3 5.46 14.50 -12.26
CA PHE A 3 5.32 13.07 -11.93
C PHE A 3 5.34 12.79 -10.43
N ILE A 4 6.19 13.48 -9.66
CA ILE A 4 6.25 13.35 -8.20
C ILE A 4 4.92 13.78 -7.56
N TRP A 5 4.29 14.85 -8.05
CA TRP A 5 2.98 15.28 -7.54
C TRP A 5 1.90 14.24 -7.84
N ILE A 6 1.89 13.68 -9.05
CA ILE A 6 0.98 12.58 -9.42
C ILE A 6 1.20 11.37 -8.52
N ALA A 7 2.47 10.95 -8.33
CA ALA A 7 2.84 9.86 -7.46
C ALA A 7 2.38 10.09 -6.01
N ASN A 8 2.56 11.31 -5.49
CA ASN A 8 2.12 11.68 -4.14
C ASN A 8 0.61 11.60 -3.99
N THR A 9 -0.17 12.07 -4.97
CA THR A 9 -1.63 11.94 -4.94
C THR A 9 -2.06 10.47 -4.95
N ILE A 10 -1.45 9.64 -5.81
CA ILE A 10 -1.77 8.21 -5.87
C ILE A 10 -1.39 7.51 -4.56
N ALA A 11 -0.18 7.76 -4.04
CA ALA A 11 0.30 7.19 -2.78
C ALA A 11 -0.58 7.61 -1.60
N PHE A 12 -1.09 8.85 -1.61
CA PHE A 12 -2.01 9.34 -0.59
C PHE A 12 -3.34 8.59 -0.63
N VAL A 13 -3.99 8.54 -1.79
CA VAL A 13 -5.27 7.84 -1.95
C VAL A 13 -5.11 6.35 -1.64
N TYR A 14 -4.07 5.70 -2.17
CA TYR A 14 -3.81 4.28 -1.95
C TYR A 14 -3.47 3.95 -0.48
N GLY A 15 -2.70 4.81 0.17
CA GLY A 15 -2.41 4.72 1.61
C GLY A 15 -3.68 4.81 2.44
N MET A 16 -4.50 5.82 2.22
CA MET A 16 -5.77 6.00 2.95
C MET A 16 -6.75 4.85 2.71
N MET A 17 -6.87 4.35 1.48
CA MET A 17 -7.67 3.15 1.19
C MET A 17 -7.13 1.92 1.95
N SER A 18 -5.81 1.80 2.10
CA SER A 18 -5.18 0.71 2.86
C SER A 18 -5.48 0.83 4.36
N VAL A 19 -5.50 2.05 4.91
CA VAL A 19 -5.91 2.29 6.31
C VAL A 19 -7.37 1.89 6.52
N ILE A 20 -8.27 2.34 5.66
CA ILE A 20 -9.69 2.00 5.75
C ILE A 20 -9.88 0.48 5.66
N ALA A 21 -9.17 -0.18 4.73
CA ALA A 21 -9.19 -1.62 4.62
C ALA A 21 -8.72 -2.29 5.92
N GLY A 22 -7.62 -1.82 6.53
CA GLY A 22 -7.14 -2.33 7.81
C GLY A 22 -8.15 -2.16 8.94
N ILE A 23 -8.77 -0.98 9.09
CA ILE A 23 -9.80 -0.70 10.10
C ILE A 23 -11.00 -1.65 9.93
N VAL A 24 -11.48 -1.82 8.69
CA VAL A 24 -12.59 -2.73 8.40
C VAL A 24 -12.23 -4.19 8.71
N GLN A 25 -10.98 -4.59 8.47
CA GLN A 25 -10.50 -5.94 8.76
C GLN A 25 -10.49 -6.29 10.26
N PHE A 26 -10.32 -5.31 11.16
CA PHE A 26 -10.36 -5.58 12.61
C PHE A 26 -11.70 -6.15 13.09
N ASN A 27 -12.79 -5.84 12.39
CA ASN A 27 -14.12 -6.33 12.72
C ASN A 27 -14.42 -7.72 12.13
N LYS A 28 -13.56 -8.23 11.24
CA LYS A 28 -13.73 -9.55 10.61
C LYS A 28 -12.96 -10.62 11.38
N LYS A 29 -13.67 -11.60 11.94
CA LYS A 29 -13.09 -12.68 12.76
C LYS A 29 -12.14 -13.60 11.99
N GLU A 30 -12.31 -13.70 10.68
CA GLU A 30 -11.55 -14.60 9.80
C GLU A 30 -10.13 -14.10 9.52
N ILE A 31 -9.87 -12.80 9.71
CA ILE A 31 -8.61 -12.16 9.33
C ILE A 31 -7.73 -12.00 10.58
N PRO A 32 -6.45 -12.39 10.53
CA PRO A 32 -5.54 -12.17 11.64
C PRO A 32 -5.37 -10.66 11.91
N ARG A 33 -5.51 -10.26 13.18
CA ARG A 33 -5.41 -8.86 13.61
C ARG A 33 -4.06 -8.21 13.25
N TRP A 34 -2.99 -9.00 13.19
CA TRP A 34 -1.67 -8.52 12.74
C TRP A 34 -1.68 -8.06 11.28
N SER A 35 -2.47 -8.70 10.41
CA SER A 35 -2.63 -8.27 9.03
C SER A 35 -3.39 -6.95 8.95
N ALA A 36 -4.48 -6.82 9.71
CA ALA A 36 -5.26 -5.59 9.81
C ALA A 36 -4.40 -4.42 10.33
N LEU A 37 -3.62 -4.66 11.38
CA LEU A 37 -2.67 -3.68 11.92
C LEU A 37 -1.61 -3.28 10.88
N GLY A 38 -1.05 -4.25 10.16
CA GLY A 38 -0.07 -3.99 9.10
C GLY A 38 -0.63 -3.11 8.00
N PHE A 39 -1.89 -3.30 7.60
CA PHE A 39 -2.57 -2.45 6.62
C PHE A 39 -2.69 -1.01 7.09
N VAL A 40 -3.05 -0.81 8.36
CA VAL A 40 -3.15 0.53 8.96
C VAL A 40 -1.78 1.19 9.03
N LEU A 41 -0.76 0.51 9.56
CA LEU A 41 0.57 1.08 9.73
C LEU A 41 1.23 1.40 8.38
N ALA A 42 1.28 0.44 7.46
CA ALA A 42 1.86 0.67 6.14
C ALA A 42 1.05 1.71 5.33
N GLY A 43 -0.29 1.72 5.49
CA GLY A 43 -1.18 2.69 4.87
C GLY A 43 -1.00 4.12 5.40
N LEU A 44 -0.53 4.31 6.63
CA LEU A 44 -0.17 5.62 7.19
C LEU A 44 1.27 6.04 6.83
N ILE A 45 2.22 5.11 6.86
CA ILE A 45 3.62 5.40 6.56
C ILE A 45 3.79 5.78 5.08
N LEU A 46 3.06 5.15 4.16
CA LEU A 46 3.12 5.45 2.72
C LEU A 46 2.85 6.93 2.39
N PRO A 47 1.70 7.54 2.75
CA PRO A 47 1.40 8.94 2.47
C PRO A 47 2.37 9.90 3.16
N ILE A 48 2.78 9.59 4.40
CA ILE A 48 3.76 10.41 5.11
C ILE A 48 5.09 10.40 4.34
N SER A 49 5.57 9.23 3.93
CA SER A 49 6.82 9.09 3.18
C SER A 49 6.74 9.83 1.83
N ALA A 50 5.61 9.73 1.14
CA ALA A 50 5.34 10.44 -0.11
C ALA A 50 5.42 11.98 0.05
N LEU A 51 4.84 12.54 1.11
CA LEU A 51 4.87 13.99 1.35
C LEU A 51 6.29 14.54 1.56
N TYR A 52 7.18 13.75 2.15
CA TYR A 52 8.54 14.17 2.49
C TYR A 52 9.61 13.77 1.44
N ILE A 53 9.25 13.04 0.38
CA ILE A 53 10.23 12.49 -0.57
C ILE A 53 11.06 13.55 -1.30
N VAL A 54 10.49 14.73 -1.56
CA VAL A 54 11.21 15.85 -2.19
C VAL A 54 12.34 16.38 -1.31
N LYS A 55 12.17 16.31 0.03
CA LYS A 55 13.17 16.74 1.01
C LYS A 55 14.16 15.62 1.36
N ILE A 56 13.69 14.37 1.37
CA ILE A 56 14.47 13.20 1.78
C ILE A 56 14.30 12.12 0.69
N PRO A 57 15.14 12.14 -0.38
CA PRO A 57 14.99 11.22 -1.51
C PRO A 57 15.09 9.73 -1.14
N ASN A 58 15.85 9.40 -0.09
CA ASN A 58 15.98 8.04 0.42
C ASN A 58 14.65 7.43 0.93
N LEU A 59 13.61 8.24 1.13
CA LEU A 59 12.27 7.74 1.46
C LEU A 59 11.67 6.87 0.35
N ILE A 60 12.22 6.89 -0.87
CA ILE A 60 11.83 5.96 -1.93
C ILE A 60 11.97 4.49 -1.50
N PHE A 61 12.99 4.15 -0.71
CA PHE A 61 13.16 2.80 -0.16
C PHE A 61 12.06 2.45 0.83
N VAL A 62 11.65 3.41 1.67
CA VAL A 62 10.53 3.23 2.61
C VAL A 62 9.22 3.02 1.86
N ILE A 63 8.98 3.79 0.79
CA ILE A 63 7.81 3.63 -0.08
C ILE A 63 7.79 2.24 -0.70
N ILE A 64 8.92 1.78 -1.27
CA ILE A 64 9.02 0.42 -1.85
C ILE A 64 8.70 -0.65 -0.81
N VAL A 65 9.28 -0.55 0.39
CA VAL A 65 9.01 -1.49 1.48
C VAL A 65 7.53 -1.46 1.89
N CYS A 66 6.92 -0.28 2.03
CA CYS A 66 5.49 -0.17 2.33
C CYS A 66 4.63 -0.82 1.25
N LEU A 67 4.93 -0.60 -0.04
CA LEU A 67 4.17 -1.20 -1.14
C LEU A 67 4.31 -2.73 -1.15
N LEU A 68 5.50 -3.27 -0.89
CA LEU A 68 5.71 -4.72 -0.77
C LEU A 68 4.95 -5.30 0.42
N VAL A 69 5.01 -4.66 1.59
CA VAL A 69 4.27 -5.07 2.78
C VAL A 69 2.77 -5.05 2.51
N LEU A 70 2.22 -3.97 1.93
CA LEU A 70 0.81 -3.89 1.57
C LEU A 70 0.40 -4.96 0.56
N HIS A 71 1.30 -5.36 -0.34
CA HIS A 71 1.05 -6.44 -1.29
C HIS A 71 0.98 -7.81 -0.60
N ILE A 72 1.96 -8.13 0.24
CA ILE A 72 2.00 -9.38 1.02
C ILE A 72 0.77 -9.48 1.94
N LEU A 73 0.43 -8.41 2.64
CA LEU A 73 -0.75 -8.36 3.51
C LEU A 73 -2.04 -8.58 2.72
N ALA A 74 -2.12 -8.09 1.48
CA ALA A 74 -3.26 -8.34 0.61
C ALA A 74 -3.40 -9.82 0.24
N ILE A 75 -2.28 -10.49 -0.04
CA ILE A 75 -2.23 -11.92 -0.38
C ILE A 75 -2.74 -12.71 0.82
N ILE A 76 -2.20 -12.44 2.01
CA ILE A 76 -2.62 -13.06 3.27
C ILE A 76 -4.12 -12.84 3.49
N ASN A 77 -4.58 -11.59 3.40
CA ASN A 77 -5.99 -11.26 3.58
C ASN A 77 -6.91 -11.96 2.56
N GLY A 78 -6.51 -12.03 1.29
CA GLY A 78 -7.25 -12.73 0.25
C GLY A 78 -7.39 -14.23 0.53
N PHE A 79 -6.33 -14.87 1.04
CA PHE A 79 -6.37 -16.27 1.46
C PHE A 79 -7.34 -16.48 2.65
N TYR A 80 -7.29 -15.62 3.67
CA TYR A 80 -8.19 -15.77 4.83
C TYR A 80 -9.67 -15.51 4.49
N LEU A 81 -9.95 -14.58 3.57
CA LEU A 81 -11.34 -14.23 3.20
C LEU A 81 -11.99 -15.19 2.20
N HIS A 82 -11.22 -15.71 1.25
CA HIS A 82 -11.79 -16.44 0.10
C HIS A 82 -11.19 -17.83 -0.09
N GLY A 83 -10.18 -18.21 0.71
CA GLY A 83 -9.43 -19.46 0.55
C GLY A 83 -8.63 -19.55 -0.76
N LYS A 84 -8.63 -18.50 -1.59
CA LYS A 84 -8.05 -18.46 -2.93
C LYS A 84 -7.52 -17.06 -3.23
N LEU A 85 -6.44 -17.00 -4.02
CA LEU A 85 -5.90 -15.73 -4.52
C LEU A 85 -6.75 -15.20 -5.67
N ASN A 86 -7.19 -13.95 -5.55
CA ASN A 86 -7.77 -13.23 -6.67
C ASN A 86 -6.64 -12.65 -7.53
N ILE A 87 -6.18 -13.43 -8.50
CA ILE A 87 -5.05 -13.08 -9.37
C ILE A 87 -5.24 -11.72 -10.04
N ARG A 88 -6.47 -11.40 -10.50
CA ARG A 88 -6.77 -10.10 -11.13
C ARG A 88 -6.53 -8.93 -10.17
N HIS A 89 -6.94 -9.08 -8.90
CA HIS A 89 -6.74 -8.04 -7.89
C HIS A 89 -5.25 -7.84 -7.56
N HIS A 90 -4.48 -8.93 -7.48
CA HIS A 90 -3.05 -8.85 -7.22
C HIS A 90 -2.27 -8.22 -8.39
N ILE A 91 -2.61 -8.57 -9.63
CA ILE A 91 -2.01 -7.93 -10.81
C ILE A 91 -2.29 -6.42 -10.80
N PHE A 92 -3.54 -6.01 -10.56
CA PHE A 92 -3.87 -4.58 -10.48
C PHE A 92 -3.07 -3.84 -9.40
N ARG A 93 -2.97 -4.42 -8.19
CA ARG A 93 -2.16 -3.85 -7.10
C ARG A 93 -0.69 -3.75 -7.48
N PHE A 94 -0.13 -4.78 -8.11
CA PHE A 94 1.27 -4.79 -8.53
C PHE A 94 1.54 -3.71 -9.58
N THR A 95 0.68 -3.60 -10.60
CA THR A 95 0.77 -2.57 -11.63
C THR A 95 0.68 -1.17 -11.03
N LEU A 96 -0.22 -0.94 -10.07
CA LEU A 96 -0.33 0.34 -9.37
C LEU A 96 0.95 0.67 -8.58
N SER A 97 1.52 -0.31 -7.87
CA SER A 97 2.78 -0.14 -7.15
C SER A 97 3.94 0.20 -8.08
N MET A 98 4.06 -0.50 -9.21
CA MET A 98 5.09 -0.22 -10.21
C MET A 98 4.94 1.16 -10.84
N LEU A 99 3.71 1.56 -11.16
CA LEU A 99 3.43 2.88 -11.73
C LEU A 99 3.78 4.01 -10.76
N MET A 100 3.48 3.86 -9.46
CA MET A 100 3.90 4.83 -8.43
C MET A 100 5.43 4.95 -8.36
N ILE A 101 6.15 3.82 -8.32
CA ILE A 101 7.62 3.82 -8.25
C ILE A 101 8.22 4.50 -9.49
N LEU A 102 7.70 4.17 -10.68
CA LEU A 102 8.16 4.76 -11.94
C LEU A 102 8.02 6.30 -11.93
N PHE A 103 6.90 6.82 -11.42
CA PHE A 103 6.68 8.27 -11.32
C PHE A 103 7.55 8.98 -10.27
N TYR A 104 8.09 8.26 -9.29
CA TYR A 104 9.08 8.83 -8.37
C TYR A 104 10.49 8.90 -8.97
N ILE A 105 10.78 8.06 -9.96
CA ILE A 105 12.10 7.98 -10.61
C ILE A 105 12.19 8.93 -11.82
N LEU A 106 11.06 9.25 -12.47
CA LEU A 106 10.93 10.19 -13.60
C LEU A 106 10.77 11.66 -13.16
#